data_AF-A0A7K3YCS5-F1
#
_entry.id   AF-A0A7K3YCS5-F1
#
_cell.length_a   1.000
_cell.length_b   1.000
_cell.length_c   1.000
_cell.angle_alpha   90.00
_cell.angle_beta   90.00
_cell.angle_gamma   90.00
#
_symmetry.space_group_name_H-M   'P 1'
#
loop_
_entity.id
_entity.type
_entity.pdbx_description
1 polymer ?
#
loop_
_entity_poly.entity_id
_entity_poly.type
_entity_poly.pdbx_seq_one_letter_code
_entity_poly.pdbx_strand_id
1 'polypeptide(L)' 'VEVVARNDPPEIPCSICGEPATEICLECLYEKDVEDPFFCDACFEKHECDEEMSLPVVNSPRMGQCAYMG' A
#
# COMPACT_ATOMS: atom_id res chain seq x y z
N VAL A 1 -29.18 16.59 -6.65
CA VAL A 1 -27.72 16.40 -6.86
C VAL A 1 -27.57 15.06 -7.55
N GLU A 2 -26.95 15.04 -8.74
CA GLU A 2 -26.69 13.82 -9.51
C GLU A 2 -25.17 13.60 -9.54
N VAL A 3 -24.70 12.42 -9.14
CA VAL A 3 -23.27 12.10 -9.08
C VAL A 3 -22.84 11.53 -10.44
N VAL A 4 -21.88 12.19 -11.08
CA VAL A 4 -21.46 11.88 -12.47
C VAL A 4 -20.33 10.83 -12.53
N ALA A 5 -19.56 10.67 -11.45
CA ALA A 5 -18.50 9.66 -11.35
C ALA A 5 -18.25 9.28 -9.88
N ARG A 6 -17.83 8.02 -9.67
CA ARG A 6 -17.35 7.51 -8.38
C ARG A 6 -15.87 7.19 -8.50
N ASN A 7 -15.15 7.38 -7.39
CA ASN A 7 -13.76 6.95 -7.27
C ASN A 7 -13.76 5.57 -6.61
N ASP A 8 -13.99 4.52 -7.40
CA ASP A 8 -13.92 3.15 -6.89
C ASP A 8 -12.45 2.76 -6.68
N PRO A 9 -12.08 2.24 -5.50
CA PRO A 9 -10.69 1.90 -5.20
C PRO A 9 -10.20 0.76 -6.11
N PRO A 10 -8.95 0.83 -6.59
CA PRO A 10 -8.35 -0.31 -7.28
C PRO A 10 -8.19 -1.49 -6.32
N GLU A 11 -8.30 -2.70 -6.85
CA GLU A 11 -7.99 -3.92 -6.09
C GLU A 11 -6.47 -4.04 -5.96
N ILE A 12 -5.98 -3.96 -4.72
CA ILE A 12 -4.55 -4.07 -4.40
C ILE A 12 -4.38 -5.33 -3.54
N PRO A 13 -3.91 -6.44 -4.11
CA PRO A 13 -3.69 -7.68 -3.37
C PRO A 13 -2.36 -7.63 -2.59
N CYS A 14 -2.31 -8.38 -1.49
CA CYS A 14 -1.08 -8.64 -0.76
C CYS A 14 -0.15 -9.53 -1.60
N SER A 15 1.12 -9.17 -1.67
CA SER A 15 2.16 -9.88 -2.43
C SER A 15 2.40 -11.32 -1.97
N ILE A 16 2.00 -11.68 -0.75
CA ILE A 16 2.25 -13.01 -0.16
C ILE A 16 1.02 -13.93 -0.26
N CYS A 17 -0.15 -13.48 0.19
CA CYS A 17 -1.35 -14.30 0.29
C CYS A 17 -2.46 -13.97 -0.70
N GLY A 18 -2.38 -12.82 -1.39
CA GLY A 18 -3.39 -12.35 -2.34
C GLY A 18 -4.67 -11.76 -1.71
N GLU A 19 -4.78 -11.73 -0.37
CA GLU A 19 -5.84 -11.00 0.33
C GLU A 19 -5.71 -9.48 0.12
N PRO A 20 -6.77 -8.67 0.31
CA PRO A 20 -6.66 -7.22 0.16
C PRO A 20 -5.56 -6.64 1.05
N ALA A 21 -4.64 -5.91 0.45
CA ALA A 21 -3.57 -5.23 1.15
C ALA A 21 -4.10 -4.04 1.95
N THR A 22 -3.57 -3.88 3.15
CA THR A 22 -3.92 -2.82 4.10
C THR A 22 -2.76 -1.87 4.31
N GLU A 23 -1.52 -2.35 4.12
CA GLU A 23 -0.30 -1.60 4.37
C GLU A 23 0.64 -1.65 3.15
N ILE A 24 1.37 -0.55 2.92
CA ILE A 24 2.50 -0.47 2.00
C ILE A 24 3.79 -0.28 2.79
N CYS A 25 4.77 -1.15 2.55
CA CYS A 25 6.10 -1.02 3.15
C CYS A 25 6.95 -0.06 2.31
N LEU A 26 7.33 1.09 2.87
CA LEU A 26 8.13 2.07 2.14
C LEU A 26 9.57 1.59 1.92
N GLU A 27 10.13 0.78 2.82
CA GLU A 27 11.46 0.19 2.63
C GLU A 27 11.48 -0.68 1.37
N CYS A 28 10.56 -1.66 1.29
CA CYS A 28 10.44 -2.51 0.10
C CYS A 28 10.07 -1.74 -1.17
N LEU A 29 9.32 -0.63 -1.05
CA LEU A 29 8.99 0.21 -2.20
C LEU A 29 10.22 0.88 -2.81
N TYR A 30 11.22 1.25 -1.98
CA TYR A 30 12.45 1.88 -2.44
C TYR A 30 13.58 0.87 -2.73
N GLU A 31 13.49 -0.34 -2.15
CA GLU A 31 14.37 -1.46 -2.49
C GLU A 31 14.02 -2.05 -3.86
N LYS A 32 15.03 -2.48 -4.61
CA LYS A 32 14.86 -2.98 -5.99
C LYS A 32 14.54 -4.48 -6.07
N ASP A 33 14.59 -5.17 -4.93
CA ASP A 33 14.57 -6.64 -4.87
C ASP A 33 13.18 -7.20 -4.56
N VAL A 34 12.17 -6.34 -4.35
CA VAL A 34 10.78 -6.74 -4.07
C VAL A 34 9.89 -6.30 -5.24
N GLU A 35 9.12 -7.24 -5.79
CA GLU A 35 8.24 -6.96 -6.93
C GLU A 35 7.05 -6.07 -6.54
N ASP A 36 6.48 -6.27 -5.35
CA ASP A 36 5.33 -5.52 -4.85
C ASP A 36 5.42 -5.26 -3.33
N PRO A 37 5.41 -4.00 -2.86
CA PRO A 37 5.56 -3.64 -1.45
C PRO A 37 4.24 -3.66 -0.65
N PHE A 38 3.21 -4.35 -1.14
CA PHE A 38 1.86 -4.35 -0.57
C PHE A 38 1.60 -5.59 0.29
N PHE A 39 1.13 -5.37 1.52
CA PHE A 39 0.91 -6.44 2.48
C PHE A 39 -0.44 -6.29 3.18
N CYS A 40 -1.04 -7.42 3.55
CA CYS A 40 -2.11 -7.43 4.55
C CYS A 40 -1.48 -7.40 5.95
N ASP A 41 -2.23 -6.97 6.96
CA ASP A 41 -1.74 -6.84 8.35
C ASP A 41 -1.04 -8.11 8.84
N ALA A 42 -1.64 -9.29 8.61
CA ALA A 42 -1.10 -10.57 9.07
C ALA A 42 0.21 -10.99 8.37
N CYS A 43 0.43 -10.51 7.14
CA CYS A 43 1.68 -10.73 6.41
C CYS A 43 2.73 -9.67 6.77
N PHE A 44 2.30 -8.44 7.05
CA PHE A 44 3.16 -7.35 7.48
C PHE A 44 3.72 -7.59 8.90
N GLU A 45 2.93 -8.12 9.83
CA GLU A 45 3.40 -8.51 11.18
C GLU A 45 4.55 -9.55 11.17
N LYS A 46 4.65 -10.34 10.08
CA LYS A 46 5.71 -11.34 9.90
C LYS A 46 6.88 -10.80 9.07
N HIS A 47 6.72 -9.62 8.49
CA HIS A 47 7.72 -8.95 7.70
C HIS A 47 8.74 -8.30 8.64
N GLU A 48 10.02 -8.32 8.27
CA GLU A 48 11.11 -7.92 9.16
C GLU A 48 11.43 -6.40 9.12
N CYS A 49 10.82 -5.64 8.20
CA CYS A 49 11.03 -4.18 8.10
C CYS A 49 10.34 -3.42 9.23
N ASP A 50 10.75 -2.16 9.43
CA ASP A 50 10.24 -1.33 10.52
C ASP A 50 8.78 -0.93 10.26
N GLU A 51 7.93 -1.08 11.28
CA GLU A 51 6.53 -0.65 11.23
C GLU A 51 6.42 0.88 11.07
N GLU A 52 7.42 1.67 11.52
CA GLU A 52 7.44 3.12 11.30
C GLU A 52 7.54 3.50 9.81
N MET A 53 7.98 2.56 8.97
CA MET A 53 8.11 2.73 7.53
C MET A 53 6.92 2.16 6.77
N SER A 54 5.81 1.83 7.44
CA SER A 54 4.55 1.46 6.80
C SER A 54 3.63 2.67 6.59
N LEU A 55 2.80 2.61 5.55
CA LEU A 55 1.67 3.53 5.37
C LEU A 55 0.41 2.74 5.01
N PRO A 56 -0.78 3.25 5.39
CA PRO A 56 -2.01 2.60 5.04
C PRO A 56 -2.31 2.70 3.55
N VAL A 57 -2.90 1.63 3.02
CA VAL A 57 -3.42 1.59 1.66
C VAL A 57 -4.70 2.44 1.58
N VAL A 58 -4.68 3.49 0.76
CA VAL A 58 -5.76 4.45 0.59
C VAL A 58 -6.12 4.65 -0.86
N ASN A 59 -7.37 5.03 -1.11
CA ASN A 59 -7.90 5.30 -2.45
C ASN A 59 -7.44 6.66 -3.01
N SER A 60 -6.12 6.83 -3.11
CA SER A 60 -5.44 8.00 -3.64
C SER A 60 -4.40 7.57 -4.67
N PRO A 61 -4.37 8.18 -5.87
CA PRO A 61 -3.36 7.88 -6.89
C PRO A 61 -1.94 8.31 -6.47
N ARG A 62 -1.79 9.01 -5.33
CA ARG A 62 -0.50 9.44 -4.77
C ARG A 62 -0.11 8.68 -3.49
N MET A 63 -0.80 7.59 -3.19
CA MET A 63 -0.40 6.67 -2.13
C MET A 63 1.03 6.16 -2.33
N GLY A 64 1.76 5.93 -1.24
CA GLY A 64 3.14 5.43 -1.28
C GLY A 64 4.20 6.49 -1.61
N GLN A 65 3.84 7.77 -1.70
CA GLN A 65 4.81 8.86 -1.89
C GLN A 65 5.25 9.46 -0.56
N CYS A 66 6.54 9.34 -0.23
CA CYS A 66 7.14 10.04 0.90
C CYS A 66 7.40 11.52 0.57
N ALA A 67 7.30 12.40 1.58
CA ALA A 67 7.64 13.83 1.50
C ALA A 67 6.94 14.64 0.38
N TYR A 68 5.69 14.29 0.02
CA TYR A 68 4.93 15.05 -0.96
C TYR A 68 4.64 16.49 -0.48
N MET A 69 5.09 17.50 -1.24
CA MET A 69 5.03 18.92 -0.83
C MET A 69 3.82 19.74 -1.34
N GLY A 70 2.91 19.16 -2.12
CA GLY A 70 1.78 19.92 -2.71
C GLY A 70 1.91 20.08 -4.21
#